data_AF-A0A8C1YF61-F1
#
_entry.id   AF-A0A8C1YF61-F1
#
_cell.length_a   1.000
_cell.length_b   1.000
_cell.length_c   1.000
_cell.angle_alpha   90.00
_cell.angle_beta   90.00
_cell.angle_gamma   90.00
#
_symmetry.space_group_name_H-M   'P 1'
#
loop_
_entity.id
_entity.type
_entity.pdbx_description
1 polymer ?
#
loop_
_entity_poly.entity_id
_entity_poly.type
_entity_poly.pdbx_seq_one_letter_code
_entity_poly.pdbx_strand_id
1 'polypeptide(L)'
;SQSYCHSLAQMLLLIFITFSLLKVFTQKQVLEGKDVTLICNYTEAVNNLQWYRQYPGSKPEHLIMFFETIPKSEDALRLTAAADKAAKSMTLTISPTEVKDSAMYYCALEPTVTGNTTTLYKNRVRSEIHDEKQDPPHFKN
;
A
#
# COMPACT_ATOMS: atom_id res chain seq x y z
N SER A 1 2.92 24.92 -40.55
CA SER A 1 3.00 25.33 -39.13
C SER A 1 1.87 24.73 -38.28
N GLN A 2 0.61 24.75 -38.75
CA GLN A 2 -0.55 24.22 -38.02
C GLN A 2 -0.47 22.73 -37.66
N SER A 3 -0.04 21.88 -38.61
CA SER A 3 0.04 20.42 -38.41
C SER A 3 1.09 20.02 -37.37
N TYR A 4 2.19 20.76 -37.29
CA TYR A 4 3.21 20.59 -36.27
C TYR A 4 2.68 20.97 -34.88
N CYS A 5 1.88 22.03 -34.78
CA CYS A 5 1.24 22.45 -33.53
C CYS A 5 0.24 21.40 -33.01
N HIS A 6 -0.58 20.82 -33.91
CA HIS A 6 -1.50 19.74 -33.54
C HIS A 6 -0.77 18.47 -33.10
N SER A 7 0.32 18.10 -33.79
CA SER A 7 1.15 16.95 -33.44
C SER A 7 1.86 17.14 -32.09
N LEU A 8 2.37 18.35 -31.80
CA LEU A 8 2.99 18.67 -30.52
C LEU A 8 1.97 18.67 -29.38
N ALA A 9 0.76 19.19 -29.60
CA ALA A 9 -0.31 19.17 -28.62
C ALA A 9 -0.73 17.74 -28.25
N GLN A 10 -0.84 16.84 -29.23
CA GLN A 10 -1.12 15.42 -28.98
C GLN A 10 0.00 14.71 -28.22
N MET A 11 1.27 14.98 -28.58
CA MET A 11 2.42 14.42 -27.87
C MET A 11 2.48 14.91 -26.41
N LEU A 12 2.22 16.19 -26.17
CA LEU A 12 2.12 16.73 -24.81
C LEU A 12 0.96 16.10 -24.04
N LEU A 13 -0.22 15.93 -24.68
CA LEU A 13 -1.37 15.26 -24.07
C LEU A 13 -1.05 13.82 -23.64
N LEU A 14 -0.33 13.06 -24.49
CA LEU A 14 0.14 11.71 -24.18
C LEU A 14 1.17 11.71 -23.03
N ILE A 15 2.06 12.69 -22.96
CA ILE A 15 2.99 12.87 -21.83
C ILE A 15 2.23 13.20 -20.55
N PHE A 16 1.23 14.09 -20.56
CA PHE A 16 0.42 14.41 -19.39
C PHE A 16 -0.45 13.23 -18.94
N ILE A 17 -1.03 12.46 -19.87
CA ILE A 17 -1.77 11.23 -19.58
C ILE A 17 -0.82 10.18 -18.97
N THR A 18 0.37 9.98 -19.53
CA THR A 18 1.36 9.04 -18.97
C THR A 18 1.90 9.47 -17.61
N PHE A 19 2.16 10.76 -17.38
CA PHE A 19 2.53 11.31 -16.07
C PHE A 19 1.40 11.16 -15.04
N SER A 20 0.15 11.39 -15.45
CA SER A 20 -1.04 11.19 -14.62
C SER A 20 -1.32 9.71 -14.32
N LEU A 21 -0.88 8.80 -15.20
CA LEU A 21 -0.95 7.35 -15.04
C LEU A 21 0.24 6.75 -14.28
N LEU A 22 1.31 7.53 -14.02
CA LEU A 22 2.29 7.26 -12.96
C LEU A 22 1.62 7.53 -11.60
N LYS A 23 0.69 6.64 -11.24
CA LYS A 23 0.01 6.58 -9.94
C LYS A 23 1.01 6.75 -8.81
N VAL A 24 0.67 7.54 -7.79
CA VAL A 24 1.46 7.73 -6.58
C VAL A 24 1.83 6.37 -5.99
N PHE A 25 3.10 5.98 -6.12
CA PHE A 25 3.69 4.85 -5.43
C PHE A 25 4.41 5.39 -4.22
N THR A 26 3.92 5.10 -3.02
CA THR A 26 4.71 5.35 -1.82
C THR A 26 5.67 4.19 -1.68
N GLN A 27 6.97 4.42 -1.91
CA GLN A 27 8.02 3.46 -1.59
C GLN A 27 8.41 3.63 -0.11
N LYS A 28 8.37 2.55 0.66
CA LYS A 28 8.80 2.53 2.06
C LYS A 28 9.94 1.53 2.21
N GLN A 29 11.10 2.00 2.62
CA GLN A 29 12.25 1.15 2.93
C GLN A 29 12.34 0.92 4.43
N VAL A 30 12.55 -0.33 4.85
CA VAL A 30 12.68 -0.71 6.25
C VAL A 30 13.76 -1.78 6.40
N LEU A 31 14.46 -1.78 7.52
CA LEU A 31 15.45 -2.83 7.82
C LEU A 31 14.74 -4.09 8.30
N GLU A 32 15.29 -5.25 7.94
CA GLU A 32 14.80 -6.53 8.47
C GLU A 32 14.77 -6.51 10.02
N GLY A 33 13.78 -7.19 10.61
CA GLY A 33 13.60 -7.27 12.06
C GLY A 33 12.97 -6.02 12.70
N LYS A 34 12.71 -4.95 11.94
CA LYS A 34 12.00 -3.75 12.42
C LYS A 34 10.50 -3.84 12.16
N ASP A 35 9.76 -2.91 12.73
CA ASP A 35 8.33 -2.80 12.51
C ASP A 35 8.05 -1.85 11.35
N VAL A 36 7.05 -2.18 10.54
CA VAL A 36 6.55 -1.29 9.49
C VAL A 36 5.05 -1.14 9.58
N THR A 37 4.59 0.12 9.66
CA THR A 37 3.17 0.45 9.53
C THR A 37 2.90 1.06 8.16
N LEU A 38 2.01 0.44 7.40
CA LEU A 38 1.47 0.95 6.15
C LEU A 38 0.17 1.68 6.46
N ILE A 39 -0.11 2.76 5.73
CA ILE A 39 -1.28 3.62 5.95
C ILE A 39 -2.03 3.76 4.63
N CYS A 40 -3.35 3.65 4.69
CA CYS A 40 -4.24 3.91 3.57
C CYS A 40 -5.38 4.81 4.04
N ASN A 41 -5.55 5.95 3.37
CA ASN A 41 -6.63 6.90 3.64
C ASN A 41 -7.81 6.63 2.70
N TYR A 42 -9.01 6.93 3.18
CA TYR A 42 -10.26 6.80 2.44
C TYR A 42 -11.18 7.99 2.75
N THR A 43 -12.26 8.15 1.99
CA THR A 43 -13.15 9.33 2.10
C THR A 43 -14.59 8.98 2.43
N GLU A 44 -14.98 7.73 2.22
CA GLU A 44 -16.38 7.30 2.33
C GLU A 44 -16.67 6.59 3.66
N ALA A 45 -17.97 6.43 3.95
CA ALA A 45 -18.42 5.48 4.95
C ALA A 45 -18.24 4.06 4.39
N VAL A 46 -17.61 3.20 5.19
CA VAL A 46 -17.17 1.88 4.76
C VAL A 46 -17.54 0.88 5.84
N ASN A 47 -18.01 -0.29 5.42
CA ASN A 47 -18.31 -1.37 6.36
C ASN A 47 -17.06 -2.22 6.57
N ASN A 48 -16.45 -2.66 5.48
CA ASN A 48 -15.35 -3.61 5.50
C ASN A 48 -14.07 -2.96 4.97
N LEU A 49 -13.00 -3.11 5.73
CA LEU A 49 -11.64 -2.70 5.38
C LEU A 49 -10.83 -3.95 5.12
N GLN A 50 -10.05 -3.96 4.03
CA GLN A 50 -9.30 -5.12 3.61
C GLN A 50 -7.88 -4.74 3.22
N TRP A 51 -6.93 -5.62 3.52
CA TRP A 51 -5.56 -5.55 3.04
C TRP A 51 -5.22 -6.74 2.17
N TYR A 52 -4.47 -6.46 1.11
CA TYR A 52 -3.95 -7.43 0.16
C TYR A 52 -2.46 -7.23 -0.04
N ARG A 53 -1.76 -8.31 -0.39
CA ARG A 53 -0.34 -8.32 -0.78
C ARG A 53 -0.19 -8.86 -2.19
N GLN A 54 0.73 -8.28 -2.95
CA GLN A 54 1.06 -8.75 -4.29
C GLN A 54 2.57 -8.78 -4.47
N TYR A 55 3.10 -9.97 -4.69
CA TYR A 55 4.46 -10.16 -5.17
C TYR A 55 4.58 -9.78 -6.66
N PRO A 56 5.76 -9.35 -7.12
CA PRO A 56 6.00 -9.10 -8.53
C PRO A 56 5.59 -10.29 -9.40
N GLY A 57 4.75 -10.04 -10.41
CA GLY A 57 4.27 -11.09 -11.33
C GLY A 57 3.12 -11.97 -10.80
N SER A 58 2.72 -11.83 -9.54
CA SER A 58 1.66 -12.63 -8.92
C SER A 58 0.32 -11.90 -8.89
N LYS A 59 -0.78 -12.64 -8.66
CA LYS A 59 -2.08 -12.03 -8.32
C LYS A 59 -2.08 -11.48 -6.88
N PRO A 60 -2.92 -10.49 -6.55
CA PRO A 60 -3.12 -10.07 -5.17
C PRO A 60 -3.67 -11.20 -4.29
N GLU A 61 -3.09 -11.35 -3.11
CA GLU A 61 -3.47 -12.27 -2.04
C GLU A 61 -4.18 -11.48 -0.93
N HIS A 62 -5.32 -11.97 -0.46
CA HIS A 62 -6.03 -11.37 0.66
C HIS A 62 -5.32 -11.69 1.97
N LEU A 63 -4.96 -10.67 2.75
CA LEU A 63 -4.30 -10.83 4.04
C LEU A 63 -5.31 -10.82 5.18
N ILE A 64 -6.09 -9.74 5.29
CA ILE A 64 -6.94 -9.51 6.46
C ILE A 64 -8.12 -8.60 6.10
N MET A 65 -9.28 -8.91 6.67
CA MET A 65 -10.49 -8.10 6.63
C MET A 65 -10.95 -7.77 8.05
N PHE A 66 -11.32 -6.52 8.28
CA PHE A 66 -11.71 -5.97 9.59
C PHE A 66 -12.65 -4.75 9.43
N PHE A 67 -13.21 -4.28 10.54
CA PHE A 67 -14.17 -3.17 10.59
C PHE A 67 -13.52 -1.90 11.14
N GLU A 68 -14.05 -0.71 10.79
CA GLU A 68 -13.54 0.59 11.30
C GLU A 68 -13.44 0.64 12.83
N THR A 69 -14.28 -0.11 13.54
CA THR A 69 -14.37 -0.08 15.01
C THR A 69 -13.65 -1.23 15.71
N ILE A 70 -13.17 -2.23 14.97
CA ILE A 70 -12.63 -3.48 15.54
C ILE A 70 -11.27 -3.77 14.89
N PRO A 71 -10.14 -3.50 15.57
CA PRO A 71 -8.84 -3.91 15.08
C PRO A 71 -8.74 -5.44 15.05
N LYS A 72 -7.84 -5.96 14.20
CA LYS A 72 -7.68 -7.40 14.01
C LYS A 72 -6.21 -7.76 13.83
N SER A 73 -5.78 -8.86 14.42
CA SER A 73 -4.46 -9.44 14.18
C SER A 73 -4.58 -10.74 13.38
N GLU A 74 -3.50 -11.08 12.67
CA GLU A 74 -3.27 -12.37 12.03
C GLU A 74 -1.84 -12.81 12.38
N ASP A 75 -1.71 -13.51 13.51
CA ASP A 75 -0.43 -13.80 14.15
C ASP A 75 0.44 -14.72 13.27
N ALA A 76 -0.17 -15.63 12.50
CA ALA A 76 0.55 -16.50 11.57
C ALA A 76 1.25 -15.71 10.46
N LEU A 77 0.73 -14.52 10.12
CA LEU A 77 1.32 -13.61 9.15
C LEU A 77 2.10 -12.46 9.79
N ARG A 78 2.15 -12.38 11.14
CA ARG A 78 2.77 -11.27 11.89
C ARG A 78 2.15 -9.91 11.57
N LEU A 79 0.82 -9.89 11.34
CA LEU A 79 0.09 -8.69 10.91
C LEU A 79 -0.88 -8.18 11.97
N THR A 80 -1.00 -6.86 12.07
CA THR A 80 -2.09 -6.20 12.81
C THR A 80 -2.69 -5.09 11.96
N ALA A 81 -4.01 -5.08 11.83
CA ALA A 81 -4.75 -4.06 11.12
C ALA A 81 -5.67 -3.28 12.07
N ALA A 82 -5.68 -1.96 11.90
CA ALA A 82 -6.50 -1.05 12.69
C ALA A 82 -7.01 0.09 11.80
N ALA A 83 -8.01 0.82 12.28
CA ALA A 83 -8.54 1.98 11.60
C ALA A 83 -8.72 3.14 12.55
N ASP A 84 -8.52 4.34 12.03
CA ASP A 84 -8.96 5.58 12.63
C ASP A 84 -10.15 6.10 11.82
N LYS A 85 -11.34 5.91 12.38
CA LYS A 85 -12.60 6.34 11.77
C LYS A 85 -12.71 7.85 11.62
N ALA A 86 -12.13 8.63 12.54
CA ALA A 86 -12.19 10.08 12.51
C ALA A 86 -11.24 10.65 11.45
N ALA A 87 -10.03 10.10 11.36
CA ALA A 87 -9.05 10.46 10.33
C ALA A 87 -9.33 9.80 8.96
N LYS A 88 -10.31 8.90 8.89
CA LYS A 88 -10.63 8.08 7.71
C LYS A 88 -9.39 7.41 7.13
N SER A 89 -8.68 6.71 8.02
CA SER A 89 -7.48 5.98 7.67
C SER A 89 -7.51 4.56 8.22
N MET A 90 -6.78 3.68 7.55
CA MET A 90 -6.53 2.32 7.99
C MET A 90 -5.04 2.04 7.98
N THR A 91 -4.60 1.16 8.87
CA THR A 91 -3.21 0.77 9.00
C THR A 91 -3.04 -0.74 8.91
N LEU A 92 -1.87 -1.15 8.43
CA LEU A 92 -1.38 -2.51 8.51
C LEU A 92 0.04 -2.47 9.07
N THR A 93 0.23 -3.05 10.25
CA THR A 93 1.54 -3.20 10.87
C THR A 93 2.05 -4.62 10.63
N ILE A 94 3.29 -4.73 10.16
CA ILE A 94 4.05 -5.99 10.07
C ILE A 94 5.16 -5.92 11.12
N SER A 95 5.23 -6.91 12.02
CA SER A 95 6.19 -6.90 13.13
C SER A 95 6.55 -8.32 13.60
N PRO A 96 7.83 -8.70 13.62
CA PRO A 96 8.95 -8.05 12.95
C PRO A 96 8.86 -8.25 11.43
N THR A 97 9.45 -7.38 10.62
CA THR A 97 9.53 -7.57 9.16
C THR A 97 10.58 -8.61 8.77
N GLU A 98 10.31 -9.41 7.75
CA GLU A 98 11.26 -10.30 7.08
C GLU A 98 11.42 -9.92 5.60
N VAL A 99 12.55 -10.23 4.95
CA VAL A 99 12.76 -9.94 3.51
C VAL A 99 11.61 -10.43 2.62
N LYS A 100 10.98 -11.56 2.96
CA LYS A 100 9.82 -12.13 2.24
C LYS A 100 8.54 -11.26 2.30
N ASP A 101 8.51 -10.26 3.18
CA ASP A 101 7.41 -9.29 3.29
C ASP A 101 7.56 -8.14 2.26
N SER A 102 8.68 -8.09 1.52
CA SER A 102 8.90 -7.15 0.41
C SER A 102 7.93 -7.41 -0.74
N ALA A 103 6.96 -6.52 -0.89
CA ALA A 103 5.85 -6.68 -1.83
C ALA A 103 5.13 -5.34 -2.04
N MET A 104 4.11 -5.38 -2.89
CA MET A 104 3.15 -4.30 -2.98
C MET A 104 1.93 -4.61 -2.13
N TYR A 105 1.51 -3.64 -1.34
CA TYR A 105 0.36 -3.76 -0.45
C TYR A 105 -0.75 -2.86 -0.94
N TYR A 106 -1.96 -3.39 -0.93
CA TYR A 106 -3.17 -2.69 -1.34
C TYR A 106 -4.20 -2.74 -0.24
N CYS A 107 -4.85 -1.61 0.00
CA CYS A 107 -6.10 -1.59 0.74
C CYS A 107 -7.29 -1.71 -0.22
N ALA A 108 -8.40 -2.25 0.27
CA ALA A 108 -9.70 -2.17 -0.39
C ALA A 108 -10.79 -1.89 0.65
N LEU A 109 -11.91 -1.38 0.15
CA LEU A 109 -13.04 -0.93 0.94
C LEU A 109 -14.30 -1.49 0.33
N GLU A 110 -15.24 -1.92 1.17
CA GLU A 110 -16.63 -2.12 0.76
C GLU A 110 -17.46 -0.90 1.20
N PRO A 111 -17.90 -0.05 0.25
CA PRO A 111 -18.73 1.11 0.57
C PRO A 111 -20.11 0.68 1.09
N THR A 112 -20.71 1.48 1.97
CA THR A 112 -22.05 1.19 2.53
C THR A 112 -23.21 1.48 1.54
N VAL A 113 -22.92 2.02 0.35
CA VAL A 113 -23.80 2.33 -0.80
C VAL A 113 -24.94 3.34 -0.54
N THR A 114 -24.86 4.49 -1.22
CA THR A 114 -26.00 5.05 -1.98
C THR A 114 -25.58 5.10 -3.47
N GLY A 115 -25.81 4.00 -4.19
CA GLY A 115 -25.74 3.89 -5.66
C GLY A 115 -24.40 4.00 -6.40
N ASN A 116 -23.41 3.11 -6.17
CA ASN A 116 -22.57 2.49 -7.22
C ASN A 116 -21.67 1.41 -6.59
N THR A 117 -21.66 0.18 -7.11
CA THR A 117 -21.21 -1.03 -6.38
C THR A 117 -19.76 -1.46 -6.59
N THR A 118 -18.84 -0.66 -7.15
CA THR A 118 -17.45 -1.15 -7.29
C THR A 118 -16.41 -0.03 -7.41
N THR A 119 -15.84 0.40 -6.28
CA THR A 119 -14.63 1.22 -6.29
C THR A 119 -13.55 0.55 -5.46
N LEU A 120 -12.70 -0.25 -6.11
CA LEU A 120 -11.41 -0.66 -5.52
C LEU A 120 -10.55 0.61 -5.38
N TYR A 121 -10.48 1.19 -4.18
CA TYR A 121 -9.61 2.32 -3.91
C TYR A 121 -8.15 1.87 -3.94
N LYS A 122 -7.43 2.20 -5.02
CA LYS A 122 -6.03 1.78 -5.24
C LYS A 122 -5.06 2.76 -4.58
N ASN A 123 -4.80 2.62 -3.29
CA ASN A 123 -3.55 3.13 -2.72
C ASN A 123 -2.50 2.03 -2.85
N ARG A 124 -1.53 2.23 -3.75
CA ARG A 124 -0.44 1.28 -4.00
C ARG A 124 0.78 1.70 -3.17
N VAL A 125 1.04 0.99 -2.08
CA VAL A 125 2.26 1.17 -1.29
C VAL A 125 3.24 0.07 -1.69
N ARG A 126 4.45 0.45 -2.11
CA ARG A 126 5.56 -0.47 -2.31
C ARG A 126 6.41 -0.46 -1.04
N SER A 127 6.60 -1.59 -0.40
CA SER A 127 7.59 -1.69 0.68
C SER A 127 8.74 -2.57 0.25
N GLU A 128 9.97 -2.07 0.43
CA GLU A 128 11.22 -2.78 0.17
C GLU A 128 11.95 -2.96 1.50
N ILE A 129 12.45 -4.16 1.79
CA ILE A 129 13.14 -4.47 3.05
C ILE A 129 14.60 -4.72 2.73
N HIS A 130 15.51 -4.05 3.44
CA HIS A 130 16.96 -4.16 3.24
C HIS A 130 17.62 -4.99 4.36
N ASP A 131 18.61 -5.80 3.98
CA ASP A 131 19.47 -6.55 4.89
C ASP A 131 20.67 -5.69 5.35
N GLU A 132 20.84 -5.51 6.65
CA GLU A 132 22.08 -5.00 7.24
C GLU A 132 22.80 -6.13 7.98
N LYS A 133 24.03 -6.45 7.57
CA LYS A 133 24.90 -7.38 8.30
C LYS A 133 25.35 -6.73 9.61
N GLN A 134 24.88 -7.25 10.73
CA GLN A 134 25.40 -6.92 12.04
C GLN A 134 26.86 -7.40 12.15
N ASP A 135 27.82 -6.48 12.21
CA ASP A 135 29.22 -6.81 12.54
C ASP A 135 29.28 -7.21 14.04
N PRO A 136 29.97 -8.31 14.42
CA PRO A 136 30.06 -8.72 15.82
C PRO A 136 30.72 -7.62 16.67
N PRO A 137 30.31 -7.45 17.93
CA PRO A 137 30.99 -6.52 18.83
C PRO A 137 32.46 -6.92 18.97
N HIS A 138 33.36 -6.07 18.48
CA HIS A 138 34.79 -6.22 18.64
C HIS A 138 35.13 -6.05 20.13
N PHE A 139 35.27 -7.17 20.84
CA PHE A 139 35.74 -7.19 22.22
C PHE A 139 37.19 -6.68 22.22
N LYS A 140 37.44 -5.52 22.83
CA LYS A 140 38.81 -5.07 23.13
C LYS A 140 39.18 -5.65 24.49
N ASN A 141 40.18 -6.52 24.50
CA ASN A 141 40.91 -6.93 25.70
C ASN A 141 41.69 -5.75 26.28
#